data_AF-A0A8B6M3Q8-F1
#
_entry.id   AF-A0A8B6M3Q8-F1
#
_cell.length_a   1.000
_cell.length_b   1.000
_cell.length_c   1.000
_cell.angle_alpha   90.00
_cell.angle_beta   90.00
_cell.angle_gamma   90.00
#
_symmetry.space_group_name_H-M   'P 1'
#
loop_
_entity.id
_entity.type
_entity.pdbx_description
1 polymer ?
#
loop_
_entity_poly.entity_id
_entity_poly.type
_entity_poly.pdbx_seq_one_letter_code
_entity_poly.pdbx_strand_id
1 'polypeptide(L)'
;MSLESKLFKGDAKLETAARQDSAHVLLGASGAHVLKIQSALMLLDDAKIDSGETEQSSYGSSTAAAVKAYKEKRSIINHSYQTQADNIVGKMTIASLDQEMLKFEKSEGNRLCNRDENRSTSANTIPPL
;
A
#
# COMPACT_ATOMS: atom_id res chain seq x y z
N MET A 1 1.56 -14.43 -10.58
CA MET A 1 2.69 -13.79 -9.90
C MET A 1 2.51 -14.00 -8.40
N SER A 2 3.60 -14.10 -7.66
CA SER A 2 3.60 -14.12 -6.20
C SER A 2 3.91 -12.71 -5.71
N LEU A 3 3.21 -12.26 -4.67
CA LEU A 3 3.36 -10.92 -4.11
C LEU A 3 4.60 -10.87 -3.20
N GLU A 4 5.38 -9.78 -3.28
CA GLU A 4 6.67 -9.68 -2.60
C GLU A 4 6.59 -8.92 -1.26
N SER A 5 5.68 -7.96 -1.14
CA SER A 5 5.50 -7.15 0.08
C SER A 5 4.99 -7.98 1.25
N LYS A 6 5.41 -7.67 2.48
CA LYS A 6 4.96 -8.42 3.67
C LYS A 6 3.46 -8.26 3.91
N LEU A 7 2.89 -7.11 3.53
CA LEU A 7 1.46 -6.85 3.69
C LEU A 7 0.59 -7.74 2.79
N PHE A 8 1.01 -7.94 1.54
CA PHE A 8 0.21 -8.64 0.53
C PHE A 8 0.64 -10.10 0.30
N LYS A 9 1.89 -10.46 0.61
CA LYS A 9 2.43 -11.82 0.47
C LYS A 9 1.66 -12.82 1.34
N GLY A 10 1.34 -13.97 0.74
CA GLY A 10 0.63 -15.08 1.41
C GLY A 10 -0.89 -14.94 1.41
N ASP A 11 -1.44 -13.89 0.80
CA ASP A 11 -2.89 -13.70 0.71
C ASP A 11 -3.44 -14.21 -0.63
N ALA A 12 -4.08 -15.38 -0.60
CA ALA A 12 -4.54 -16.06 -1.81
C ALA A 12 -5.49 -15.21 -2.67
N LYS A 13 -6.34 -14.39 -2.05
CA LYS A 13 -7.26 -13.51 -2.80
C LYS A 13 -6.51 -12.42 -3.57
N LEU A 14 -5.50 -11.82 -2.96
CA LEU A 14 -4.70 -10.77 -3.59
C LEU A 14 -3.79 -11.36 -4.68
N GLU A 15 -3.20 -12.53 -4.44
CA GLU A 15 -2.41 -13.24 -5.45
C GLU A 15 -3.25 -13.68 -6.65
N THR A 16 -4.52 -14.00 -6.41
CA THR A 16 -5.48 -14.31 -7.48
C THR A 16 -5.89 -13.03 -8.20
N ALA A 17 -6.18 -11.93 -7.51
CA ALA A 17 -6.45 -10.62 -8.11
C ALA A 17 -5.28 -10.09 -8.96
N ALA A 18 -4.05 -10.44 -8.58
CA ALA A 18 -2.85 -10.13 -9.36
C ALA A 18 -2.71 -10.97 -10.64
N ARG A 19 -3.40 -12.11 -10.73
CA ARG A 19 -3.25 -13.11 -11.80
C ARG A 19 -4.47 -13.21 -12.72
N GLN A 20 -5.67 -13.05 -12.17
CA GLN A 20 -6.94 -13.28 -12.86
C GLN A 20 -7.79 -12.02 -12.84
N ASP A 21 -8.26 -11.62 -14.02
CA ASP A 21 -9.10 -10.44 -14.17
C ASP A 21 -10.49 -10.62 -13.50
N SER A 22 -10.97 -11.86 -13.35
CA SER A 22 -12.21 -12.17 -12.62
C SER A 22 -12.10 -12.02 -11.10
N ALA A 23 -10.89 -11.94 -10.56
CA ALA A 23 -10.64 -11.74 -9.13
C ALA A 23 -10.32 -10.28 -8.78
N HIS A 24 -10.55 -9.35 -9.71
CA HIS A 24 -10.39 -7.92 -9.47
C HIS A 24 -11.30 -7.45 -8.33
N VAL A 25 -10.76 -6.57 -7.48
CA VAL A 25 -11.51 -6.01 -6.37
C VAL A 25 -12.27 -4.78 -6.88
N LEU A 26 -13.59 -4.86 -6.78
CA LEU A 26 -14.55 -3.87 -7.27
C LEU A 26 -15.21 -3.13 -6.10
N LEU A 27 -15.88 -2.02 -6.40
CA LEU A 27 -16.75 -1.33 -5.44
C LEU A 27 -17.78 -2.33 -4.87
N GLY A 28 -17.93 -2.34 -3.55
CA GLY A 28 -18.79 -3.28 -2.82
C GLY A 28 -18.11 -4.58 -2.41
N ALA A 29 -16.87 -4.83 -2.82
CA ALA A 29 -16.09 -5.96 -2.29
C ALA A 29 -15.78 -5.75 -0.80
N SER A 30 -15.78 -6.83 -0.01
CA SER A 30 -15.46 -6.75 1.41
C SER A 30 -14.63 -7.95 1.89
N GLY A 31 -13.79 -7.71 2.89
CA GLY A 31 -13.00 -8.71 3.58
C GLY A 31 -11.54 -8.29 3.81
N ALA A 32 -10.75 -9.19 4.41
CA ALA A 32 -9.38 -8.89 4.84
C ALA A 32 -8.47 -8.35 3.72
N HIS A 33 -8.63 -8.83 2.49
CA HIS A 33 -7.91 -8.33 1.32
C HIS A 33 -8.18 -6.85 1.02
N VAL A 34 -9.40 -6.35 1.25
CA VAL A 34 -9.76 -4.93 1.08
C VAL A 34 -9.06 -4.08 2.14
N LEU A 35 -9.09 -4.51 3.40
CA LEU A 35 -8.41 -3.83 4.50
C LEU A 35 -6.90 -3.67 4.23
N LYS A 36 -6.26 -4.70 3.66
CA LYS A 36 -4.85 -4.64 3.26
C LYS A 36 -4.61 -3.59 2.17
N ILE A 37 -5.50 -3.51 1.17
CA ILE A 37 -5.41 -2.48 0.12
C ILE A 37 -5.58 -1.08 0.72
N GLN A 38 -6.60 -0.88 1.57
CA GLN A 38 -6.84 0.38 2.28
C GLN A 38 -5.60 0.79 3.09
N SER A 39 -5.04 -0.15 3.85
CA SER A 39 -3.83 0.07 4.65
C SER A 39 -2.63 0.48 3.77
N ALA A 40 -2.42 -0.18 2.64
CA ALA A 40 -1.35 0.20 1.71
C ALA A 40 -1.56 1.60 1.11
N LEU A 41 -2.78 1.96 0.74
CA LEU A 41 -3.10 3.30 0.23
C LEU A 41 -2.88 4.37 1.29
N MET A 42 -3.26 4.11 2.54
CA MET A 42 -2.99 5.00 3.67
C MET A 42 -1.48 5.18 3.88
N LEU A 43 -0.69 4.10 3.84
CA LEU A 43 0.76 4.16 4.05
C LEU A 43 1.52 4.83 2.91
N LEU A 44 1.11 4.58 1.65
CA LEU A 44 1.82 5.06 0.47
C LEU A 44 1.41 6.48 0.05
N ASP A 45 0.14 6.83 0.22
CA ASP A 45 -0.42 8.07 -0.31
C ASP A 45 -1.10 8.97 0.73
N ASP A 46 -1.13 8.55 2.01
CA ASP A 46 -1.92 9.20 3.07
C ASP A 46 -3.40 9.31 2.67
N ALA A 47 -3.90 8.24 2.04
CA ALA A 47 -5.27 8.18 1.55
C ALA A 47 -6.28 8.35 2.69
N LYS A 48 -7.18 9.33 2.55
CA LYS A 48 -8.28 9.55 3.49
C LYS A 48 -9.43 8.62 3.18
N ILE A 49 -9.49 7.51 3.89
CA ILE A 49 -10.56 6.51 3.78
C ILE A 49 -11.43 6.63 5.03
N ASP A 50 -12.75 6.51 4.83
CA ASP A 50 -13.70 6.57 5.92
C ASP A 50 -13.45 5.43 6.93
N SER A 51 -13.51 5.76 8.23
CA SER A 51 -13.29 4.79 9.30
C SER A 51 -14.32 3.66 9.23
N GLY A 52 -15.57 3.96 8.88
CA GLY A 52 -16.63 2.95 8.75
C GLY A 52 -16.36 1.95 7.63
N GLU A 53 -15.75 2.38 6.52
CA GLU A 53 -15.30 1.49 5.44
C GLU A 53 -14.12 0.61 5.87
N THR A 54 -13.21 1.17 6.66
CA THR A 54 -12.01 0.47 7.15
C THR A 54 -12.39 -0.58 8.20
N GLU A 55 -13.25 -0.22 9.17
CA GLU A 55 -13.77 -1.12 10.20
C GLU A 55 -14.57 -2.27 9.61
N GLN A 56 -15.38 -1.99 8.58
CA GLN A 56 -16.13 -3.01 7.86
C GLN A 56 -15.30 -3.74 6.81
N SER A 57 -14.03 -3.36 6.63
CA SER A 57 -13.14 -3.89 5.59
C SER A 57 -13.83 -3.93 4.22
N SER A 58 -14.57 -2.88 3.90
CA SER A 58 -15.49 -2.80 2.78
C SER A 58 -15.06 -1.73 1.80
N TYR A 59 -15.14 -2.05 0.52
CA TYR A 59 -14.73 -1.19 -0.57
C TYR A 59 -15.90 -0.26 -0.91
N GLY A 60 -15.98 0.89 -0.24
CA GLY A 60 -16.95 1.92 -0.53
C GLY A 60 -16.38 3.03 -1.41
N SER A 61 -17.10 4.15 -1.40
CA SER A 61 -16.82 5.31 -2.25
C SER A 61 -15.51 6.01 -1.88
N SER A 62 -15.15 6.04 -0.60
CA SER A 62 -13.92 6.68 -0.13
C SER A 62 -12.69 5.88 -0.55
N THR A 63 -12.78 4.55 -0.43
CA THR A 63 -11.74 3.64 -0.94
C THR A 63 -11.59 3.76 -2.46
N ALA A 64 -12.71 3.83 -3.18
CA ALA A 64 -12.72 4.03 -4.63
C ALA A 64 -12.03 5.33 -5.05
N ALA A 65 -12.31 6.43 -4.33
CA ALA A 65 -11.68 7.72 -4.58
C ALA A 65 -10.17 7.68 -4.30
N ALA A 66 -9.74 7.02 -3.22
CA ALA A 66 -8.34 6.81 -2.91
C ALA A 66 -7.60 6.03 -4.01
N VAL A 67 -8.20 4.93 -4.51
CA VAL A 67 -7.62 4.14 -5.61
C VAL A 67 -7.53 4.96 -6.89
N LYS A 68 -8.56 5.77 -7.19
CA LYS A 68 -8.55 6.66 -8.35
C LYS A 68 -7.42 7.69 -8.25
N ALA A 69 -7.31 8.39 -7.13
CA ALA A 69 -6.25 9.37 -6.87
C ALA A 69 -4.85 8.74 -6.98
N TYR A 70 -4.67 7.55 -6.41
CA TYR A 70 -3.43 6.78 -6.49
C TYR A 70 -3.04 6.46 -7.95
N LYS A 71 -4.01 6.00 -8.74
CA LYS A 71 -3.79 5.68 -10.17
C LYS A 71 -3.49 6.92 -10.99
N GLU A 72 -4.17 8.05 -10.73
CA GLU A 72 -3.89 9.34 -11.38
C GLU A 72 -2.48 9.83 -11.06
N LYS A 73 -2.06 9.76 -9.79
CA LYS A 73 -0.74 10.18 -9.34
C LYS A 73 0.40 9.38 -9.99
N ARG A 74 0.16 8.11 -10.28
CA ARG A 74 1.16 7.17 -10.86
C ARG A 74 0.94 6.90 -12.34
N SER A 75 -0.02 7.57 -12.97
CA SER A 75 -0.43 7.34 -14.37
C SER A 75 -0.62 5.85 -14.70
N ILE A 76 -1.22 5.09 -13.78
CA ILE A 76 -1.55 3.66 -13.98
C ILE A 76 -2.89 3.61 -14.71
N ILE A 77 -2.84 3.99 -15.98
CA ILE A 77 -3.99 4.02 -16.88
C ILE A 77 -3.71 3.00 -17.98
N ASN A 78 -4.67 2.11 -18.22
CA ASN A 78 -4.58 1.26 -19.40
C ASN A 78 -5.03 2.08 -20.61
N HIS A 79 -4.09 2.83 -21.20
CA HIS A 79 -4.33 3.69 -22.37
C HIS A 79 -4.96 2.94 -23.57
N SER A 80 -4.84 1.61 -23.61
CA SER A 80 -5.47 0.79 -24.65
C SER A 80 -6.98 0.59 -24.45
N TYR A 81 -7.52 0.86 -23.26
CA TYR A 81 -8.93 0.60 -22.93
C TYR A 81 -9.67 1.78 -22.31
N GLN A 82 -8.99 2.62 -21.52
CA GLN A 82 -9.62 3.76 -20.86
C GLN A 82 -8.70 4.96 -20.77
N THR A 83 -9.30 6.15 -20.85
CA THR A 83 -8.63 7.45 -20.70
C THR A 83 -8.70 8.00 -19.28
N GLN A 84 -9.51 7.40 -18.39
CA GLN A 84 -9.64 7.79 -16.99
C GLN A 84 -9.19 6.67 -16.05
N ALA A 85 -8.70 7.05 -14.88
CA ALA A 85 -8.37 6.10 -13.83
C ALA A 85 -9.64 5.40 -13.31
N ASP A 86 -9.78 4.10 -13.57
CA ASP A 86 -10.85 3.30 -12.94
C ASP A 86 -10.66 3.18 -11.43
N ASN A 87 -11.78 3.03 -10.73
CA ASN A 87 -11.87 2.63 -9.34
C ASN A 87 -11.77 1.11 -9.11
N ILE A 88 -11.20 0.36 -10.06
CA ILE A 88 -11.03 -1.09 -10.00
C ILE A 88 -9.59 -1.44 -9.65
N VAL A 89 -9.40 -2.27 -8.62
CA VAL A 89 -8.08 -2.80 -8.26
C VAL A 89 -7.86 -4.11 -9.02
N GLY A 90 -7.16 -3.98 -10.14
CA GLY A 90 -6.77 -5.12 -10.96
C GLY A 90 -5.30 -5.50 -10.85
N LYS A 91 -4.84 -6.38 -11.75
CA LYS A 91 -3.45 -6.89 -11.74
C LYS A 91 -2.37 -5.81 -11.75
N MET A 92 -2.56 -4.75 -12.54
CA MET A 92 -1.61 -3.63 -12.62
C MET A 92 -1.57 -2.84 -11.31
N THR A 93 -2.74 -2.61 -10.72
CA THR A 93 -2.86 -1.88 -9.45
C THR A 93 -2.25 -2.69 -8.31
N ILE A 94 -2.55 -3.99 -8.20
CA ILE A 94 -1.96 -4.88 -7.20
C ILE A 94 -0.44 -4.95 -7.35
N ALA A 95 0.06 -5.16 -8.56
CA ALA A 95 1.50 -5.22 -8.81
C ALA A 95 2.20 -3.90 -8.45
N SER A 96 1.58 -2.76 -8.78
CA SER A 96 2.12 -1.44 -8.40
C SER A 96 2.12 -1.23 -6.88
N LEU A 97 1.01 -1.55 -6.20
CA LEU A 97 0.90 -1.44 -4.75
C LEU A 97 1.92 -2.34 -4.04
N ASP A 98 2.09 -3.57 -4.52
CA ASP A 98 3.06 -4.51 -3.96
C ASP A 98 4.50 -4.02 -4.10
N GLN A 99 4.89 -3.54 -5.28
CA GLN A 99 6.23 -3.00 -5.52
C GLN A 99 6.51 -1.76 -4.65
N GLU A 100 5.51 -0.89 -4.49
CA GLU A 100 5.65 0.33 -3.71
C GLU A 100 5.67 0.06 -2.21
N MET A 101 4.82 -0.85 -1.73
CA MET A 101 4.90 -1.35 -0.36
C MET A 101 6.24 -2.02 -0.09
N LEU A 102 6.76 -2.83 -1.02
CA LEU A 102 8.06 -3.46 -0.88
C LEU A 102 9.19 -2.42 -0.77
N LYS A 103 9.15 -1.34 -1.58
CA LYS A 103 10.11 -0.23 -1.47
C LYS A 103 9.97 0.48 -0.13
N PHE A 104 8.74 0.73 0.32
CA PHE A 104 8.46 1.36 1.61
C PHE A 104 9.01 0.50 2.77
N GLU A 105 8.70 -0.80 2.77
CA GLU A 105 9.21 -1.77 3.76
C GLU A 105 10.73 -1.90 3.74
N LYS A 106 11.35 -1.88 2.55
CA LYS A 106 12.82 -1.88 2.41
C LYS A 106 13.43 -0.59 2.94
N SER A 107 12.80 0.57 2.69
CA SER A 107 13.25 1.86 3.20
C SER A 107 13.14 1.94 4.72
N GLU A 108 12.02 1.49 5.30
CA GLU A 108 11.81 1.45 6.75
C GLU A 108 12.70 0.41 7.44
N GLY A 109 12.88 -0.76 6.83
CA GLY A 109 13.86 -1.76 7.28
C GLY A 109 15.28 -1.20 7.27
N ASN A 110 15.64 -0.42 6.26
CA ASN A 110 16.95 0.23 6.18
C ASN A 110 17.09 1.39 7.19
N ARG A 111 16.00 2.08 7.56
CA ARG A 111 16.02 3.09 8.63
C ARG A 111 16.26 2.49 10.00
N LEU A 112 15.83 1.25 10.25
CA LEU A 112 16.09 0.55 11.51
C LEU A 112 17.54 0.06 11.60
N CYS A 113 18.18 -0.34 10.49
CA CYS A 113 19.59 -0.74 10.49
C CYS A 113 20.58 0.43 10.58
N ASN A 114 20.17 1.66 10.22
CA ASN A 114 21.03 2.85 10.26
C ASN A 114 20.82 3.73 11.51
N ARG A 115 20.06 3.25 12.52
CA ARG A 115 19.81 3.99 13.76
C ARG A 115 20.67 3.54 14.95
N ASP A 116 21.69 2.72 14.71
CA ASP A 116 22.65 2.30 15.74
C ASP A 116 24.02 3.02 15.66
N GLU A 117 24.27 3.90 14.67
CA GLU A 117 25.57 4.58 14.50
C GLU A 117 25.57 6.07 14.89
N ASN A 118 24.62 6.54 15.70
CA ASN A 118 24.66 7.94 16.17
C ASN A 118 24.16 8.14 17.61
N ARG A 119 24.49 7.20 18.51
CA ARG A 119 24.28 7.34 19.96
C ARG A 119 25.55 7.06 20.78
N SER A 120 26.69 7.58 20.33
CA SER A 120 27.97 7.45 21.04
C SER A 120 28.80 8.74 21.03
N THR A 121 28.21 9.87 21.41
CA THR A 121 29.02 11.07 21.78
C THR A 121 28.23 12.02 22.67
N SER A 122 28.06 11.66 23.93
CA SER A 122 28.04 12.65 25.01
C SER A 122 28.47 12.00 26.32
N ALA A 123 29.68 11.44 26.31
CA ALA A 123 30.41 11.16 27.54
C ALA A 123 30.98 12.49 28.04
N ASN A 124 30.24 13.11 28.94
CA ASN A 124 30.72 13.63 30.21
C ASN A 124 32.25 13.83 30.33
N THR A 125 32.71 15.08 30.24
CA THR A 125 33.94 15.53 30.92
C THR A 125 33.72 16.93 31.49
N ILE A 126 33.29 16.98 32.75
CA ILE A 126 33.51 18.14 33.62
C ILE A 126 34.81 17.83 34.39
N PRO A 127 35.94 18.52 34.14
CA PRO A 127 37.10 18.41 35.01
C PRO A 127 36.84 19.16 36.33
N PRO A 128 37.19 18.59 37.50
CA PRO A 128 37.09 19.30 38.77
C PRO A 128 38.18 20.37 38.91
N LEU A 129 37.88 21.32 39.81
CA LEU A 129 38.56 22.57 40.18
C LEU A 129 40.09 22.54 40.26
#